data_AF-A0A352BR53-F1
#
_entry.id   AF-A0A352BR53-F1
#
_cell.length_a   1.000
_cell.length_b   1.000
_cell.length_c   1.000
_cell.angle_alpha   90.00
_cell.angle_beta   90.00
_cell.angle_gamma   90.00
#
_symmetry.space_group_name_H-M   'P 1'
#
loop_
_entity.id
_entity.type
_entity.pdbx_description
1 polymer ?
#
loop_
_entity_poly.entity_id
_entity_poly.type
_entity_poly.pdbx_seq_one_letter_code
_entity_poly.pdbx_strand_id
1 'polypeptide(L)'
;MTTSEGLFITEWIREYLYAHGFTLFWANLINAVVVVALGLVLIRLLDRVTRSVIVQLFKAFSNKTKTTFDDFLVESNFPRFVAHLTPLSVLWYFIPIGLYDYPETAQLAVKLASMYFVVLCVLIVRSVLRTTKTYLKAGYDQYKDKPLE
;
A
#
# COMPACT_ATOMS: atom_id res chain seq x y z
N MET A 1 5.68 -31.29 6.68
CA MET A 1 4.80 -31.06 5.52
C MET A 1 3.62 -30.21 6.01
N THR A 2 3.81 -28.90 6.02
CA THR A 2 2.76 -27.89 6.14
C THR A 2 3.07 -26.89 5.04
N THR A 3 2.77 -27.29 3.81
CA THR A 3 2.80 -26.38 2.67
C THR A 3 1.73 -25.34 2.96
N SER A 4 2.15 -24.16 3.45
CA SER A 4 1.24 -23.00 3.38
C SER A 4 0.84 -22.88 1.92
N GLU A 5 -0.45 -22.71 1.63
CA GLU A 5 -0.96 -22.66 0.24
C GLU A 5 -0.18 -21.66 -0.63
N GLY A 6 0.40 -20.61 -0.01
CA GLY A 6 1.25 -19.63 -0.67
C GLY A 6 2.60 -20.14 -1.20
N LEU A 7 3.16 -21.24 -0.67
CA LEU A 7 4.44 -21.80 -1.13
C LEU A 7 4.29 -22.80 -2.28
N PHE A 8 3.08 -23.24 -2.59
CA PHE A 8 2.83 -24.22 -3.65
C PHE A 8 3.41 -23.79 -4.99
N ILE A 9 3.25 -22.51 -5.35
CA ILE A 9 3.77 -21.95 -6.61
C ILE A 9 5.30 -21.99 -6.62
N THR A 10 5.91 -21.60 -5.51
CA THR A 10 7.36 -21.54 -5.29
C THR A 10 7.99 -22.93 -5.38
N GLU A 11 7.34 -23.93 -4.78
CA GLU A 11 7.76 -25.34 -4.83
C GLU A 11 7.60 -25.92 -6.23
N TRP A 12 6.45 -25.70 -6.89
CA TRP A 12 6.18 -26.19 -8.24
C TRP A 12 7.19 -25.68 -9.28
N ILE A 13 7.51 -24.37 -9.26
CA ILE A 13 8.49 -23.78 -10.19
C ILE A 13 9.88 -24.41 -9.97
N ARG A 14 10.28 -24.56 -8.71
CA ARG A 14 11.59 -25.12 -8.35
C ARG A 14 11.73 -26.57 -8.80
N GLU A 15 10.72 -27.40 -8.53
CA GLU A 15 10.69 -28.81 -8.92
C GLU A 15 10.70 -28.96 -10.43
N TYR A 16 9.93 -28.14 -11.16
CA TYR A 16 9.91 -28.12 -12.61
C TYR A 16 11.29 -27.82 -13.21
N LEU A 17 11.99 -26.79 -12.68
CA LEU A 17 13.33 -26.43 -13.13
C LEU A 17 14.36 -27.52 -12.80
N TYR A 18 14.28 -28.08 -11.60
CA TYR A 18 15.18 -29.15 -11.19
C TYR A 18 15.02 -30.41 -12.05
N ALA A 19 13.77 -30.78 -12.38
CA ALA A 19 13.46 -31.89 -13.28
C ALA A 19 14.02 -31.70 -14.70
N HIS A 20 14.22 -30.45 -15.14
CA HIS A 20 14.82 -30.11 -16.44
C HIS A 20 16.35 -30.00 -16.39
N GLY A 21 17.00 -30.41 -15.31
CA GLY A 21 18.46 -30.47 -15.20
C GLY A 21 19.13 -29.20 -14.69
N PHE A 22 18.36 -28.22 -14.21
CA PHE A 22 18.94 -27.05 -13.53
C PHE A 22 19.48 -27.45 -12.15
N THR A 23 20.63 -26.87 -11.76
CA THR A 23 21.14 -27.03 -10.40
C THR A 23 20.22 -26.32 -9.41
N LEU A 24 20.25 -26.74 -8.13
CA LEU A 24 19.42 -26.15 -7.07
C LEU A 24 19.59 -24.62 -6.98
N PHE A 25 20.82 -24.13 -7.19
CA PHE A 25 21.11 -22.69 -7.20
C PHE A 25 20.31 -21.96 -8.29
N TRP A 26 20.36 -22.44 -9.54
CA TRP A 26 19.65 -21.82 -10.65
C TRP A 26 18.13 -21.97 -10.53
N ALA A 27 17.66 -23.11 -10.03
CA ALA A 27 16.24 -23.32 -9.78
C ALA A 27 15.69 -22.31 -8.76
N ASN A 28 16.37 -22.11 -7.63
CA ASN A 28 15.97 -21.15 -6.60
C ASN A 28 16.06 -19.70 -7.10
N LEU A 29 17.11 -19.35 -7.84
CA LEU A 29 17.30 -17.99 -8.36
C LEU A 29 16.20 -17.61 -9.37
N ILE A 30 15.93 -18.49 -10.35
CA ILE A 30 14.89 -18.25 -11.35
C ILE A 30 13.51 -18.19 -10.68
N ASN A 31 13.24 -19.09 -9.74
CA ASN A 31 12.01 -19.08 -8.96
C ASN A 31 11.79 -17.74 -8.24
N ALA A 32 12.78 -17.26 -7.49
CA ALA A 32 12.69 -15.96 -6.81
C ALA A 32 12.43 -14.80 -7.78
N VAL A 33 13.12 -14.79 -8.94
CA VAL A 33 12.90 -13.76 -9.97
C VAL A 33 11.48 -13.80 -10.51
N VAL A 34 10.93 -15.00 -10.80
CA VAL A 34 9.56 -15.16 -11.30
C VAL A 34 8.53 -14.70 -10.27
N VAL A 35 8.66 -15.12 -9.01
CA VAL A 35 7.71 -14.74 -7.96
C VAL A 35 7.76 -13.23 -7.68
N VAL A 36 8.95 -12.63 -7.66
CA VAL A 36 9.11 -11.17 -7.51
C VAL A 36 8.49 -10.43 -8.70
N ALA A 37 8.72 -10.90 -9.94
CA ALA A 37 8.15 -10.29 -11.12
C ALA A 37 6.61 -10.34 -11.10
N LEU A 38 6.02 -11.49 -10.73
CA LEU A 38 4.58 -11.65 -10.54
C LEU A 38 4.05 -10.70 -9.45
N GLY A 39 4.73 -10.63 -8.30
CA GLY A 39 4.40 -9.71 -7.22
C GLY A 39 4.39 -8.25 -7.67
N LEU A 40 5.39 -7.82 -8.45
CA LEU A 40 5.46 -6.46 -9.00
C LEU A 40 4.33 -6.15 -9.98
N VAL A 41 3.93 -7.13 -10.81
CA VAL A 41 2.78 -6.99 -11.70
C VAL A 41 1.49 -6.84 -10.90
N LEU A 42 1.28 -7.67 -9.87
CA LEU A 42 0.11 -7.59 -8.99
C LEU A 42 0.05 -6.27 -8.23
N ILE A 43 1.18 -5.80 -7.68
CA ILE A 43 1.27 -4.50 -7.01
C ILE A 43 0.90 -3.37 -7.98
N ARG A 44 1.39 -3.40 -9.22
CA ARG A 44 1.02 -2.38 -10.24
C ARG A 44 -0.47 -2.41 -10.61
N LEU A 45 -1.06 -3.61 -10.70
CA LEU A 45 -2.50 -3.74 -10.96
C LEU A 45 -3.30 -3.20 -9.78
N LEU A 46 -2.93 -3.55 -8.55
CA LEU A 46 -3.60 -3.10 -7.33
C LEU A 46 -3.45 -1.60 -7.11
N ASP A 47 -2.30 -1.01 -7.42
CA ASP A 47 -2.11 0.45 -7.34
C ASP A 47 -3.11 1.19 -8.25
N ARG A 48 -3.32 0.71 -9.48
CA ARG A 48 -4.33 1.28 -10.38
C ARG A 48 -5.75 1.14 -9.84
N VAL A 49 -6.10 -0.03 -9.31
CA VAL A 49 -7.44 -0.28 -8.76
C VAL A 49 -7.67 0.57 -7.52
N THR A 50 -6.73 0.59 -6.58
CA THR A 50 -6.83 1.32 -5.31
C THR A 50 -6.96 2.82 -5.56
N ARG A 51 -6.17 3.37 -6.48
CA ARG A 51 -6.30 4.79 -6.87
C ARG A 51 -7.70 5.10 -7.40
N SER A 52 -8.28 4.21 -8.20
CA SER A 52 -9.64 4.38 -8.72
C SER A 52 -10.69 4.30 -7.62
N VAL A 53 -10.62 3.27 -6.75
CA VAL A 53 -11.57 3.05 -5.65
C VAL A 53 -11.54 4.20 -4.66
N ILE A 54 -10.35 4.62 -4.23
CA ILE A 54 -10.20 5.71 -3.26
C ILE A 54 -10.74 7.02 -3.85
N VAL A 55 -10.34 7.40 -5.06
CA VAL A 55 -10.86 8.63 -5.69
C VAL A 55 -12.38 8.59 -5.83
N GLN A 56 -12.96 7.44 -6.18
CA GLN A 56 -14.41 7.28 -6.28
C GLN A 56 -15.12 7.34 -4.93
N LEU A 57 -14.59 6.70 -3.89
CA LEU A 57 -15.13 6.78 -2.53
C LEU A 57 -15.17 8.23 -2.06
N PHE A 58 -14.05 8.94 -2.18
CA PHE A 58 -13.98 10.35 -1.76
C PHE A 58 -14.92 11.26 -2.57
N LYS A 59 -15.09 11.02 -3.88
CA LYS A 59 -16.13 11.72 -4.67
C LYS A 59 -17.55 11.40 -4.23
N ALA A 60 -17.83 10.16 -3.83
CA ALA A 60 -19.16 9.75 -3.39
C ALA A 60 -19.54 10.36 -2.02
N PHE A 61 -18.57 10.57 -1.12
CA PHE A 61 -18.80 11.22 0.17
C PHE A 61 -19.11 12.72 0.04
N SER A 62 -18.46 13.44 -0.87
CA SER A 62 -18.62 14.90 -1.02
C SER A 62 -19.99 15.34 -1.57
N ASN A 63 -20.73 14.46 -2.26
CA ASN A 63 -21.99 14.82 -2.92
C ASN A 63 -23.18 15.10 -1.97
N LYS A 64 -23.01 15.14 -0.64
CA LYS A 64 -24.15 15.21 0.30
C LYS A 64 -24.20 16.36 1.32
N THR A 65 -23.23 17.26 1.47
CA THR A 65 -23.29 18.23 2.61
C THR A 65 -22.73 19.63 2.37
N LYS A 66 -23.26 20.60 3.14
CA LYS A 66 -22.71 21.97 3.29
C LYS A 66 -21.38 21.88 4.04
N THR A 67 -20.26 22.13 3.35
CA THR A 67 -18.90 22.36 3.89
C THR A 67 -18.59 21.58 5.17
N THR A 68 -18.29 20.30 5.03
CA THR A 68 -17.94 19.42 6.15
C THR A 68 -16.42 19.12 6.17
N PHE A 69 -15.88 18.66 7.31
CA PHE A 69 -14.44 18.39 7.50
C PHE A 69 -13.88 17.37 6.48
N ASP A 70 -14.73 16.44 6.03
CA ASP A 70 -14.43 15.45 5.02
C ASP A 70 -14.15 16.06 3.64
N ASP A 71 -14.81 17.14 3.23
CA ASP A 71 -14.50 17.85 1.97
C ASP A 71 -13.03 18.33 1.95
N PHE A 72 -12.58 18.95 3.05
CA PHE A 72 -11.18 19.36 3.19
C PHE A 72 -10.20 18.18 3.29
N LEU A 73 -10.68 17.00 3.71
CA LEU A 73 -9.87 15.79 3.76
C LEU A 73 -9.72 15.17 2.36
N VAL A 74 -10.79 15.16 1.57
CA VAL A 74 -10.81 14.75 0.14
C VAL A 74 -9.83 15.59 -0.67
N GLU A 75 -9.86 16.91 -0.48
CA GLU A 75 -8.99 17.86 -1.22
C GLU A 75 -7.52 17.79 -0.78
N SER A 76 -7.24 17.19 0.37
CA SER A 76 -5.88 17.05 0.88
C SER A 76 -5.12 15.90 0.19
N ASN A 77 -3.86 15.71 0.57
CA ASN A 77 -3.09 14.54 0.13
C ASN A 77 -3.46 13.23 0.89
N PHE A 78 -4.41 13.27 1.83
CA PHE A 78 -4.82 12.12 2.62
C PHE A 78 -5.26 10.92 1.76
N PRO A 79 -6.17 11.05 0.77
CA PRO A 79 -6.60 9.92 -0.04
C PRO A 79 -5.43 9.27 -0.78
N ARG A 80 -4.48 10.09 -1.25
CA ARG A 80 -3.28 9.61 -1.95
C ARG A 80 -2.39 8.78 -1.03
N PHE A 81 -2.15 9.22 0.21
CA PHE A 81 -1.31 8.46 1.13
C PHE A 81 -1.98 7.17 1.62
N VAL A 82 -3.30 7.20 1.84
CA VAL A 82 -4.06 5.98 2.16
C VAL A 82 -4.04 4.99 0.99
N ALA A 83 -4.06 5.47 -0.26
CA ALA A 83 -3.96 4.60 -1.44
C ALA A 83 -2.67 3.79 -1.50
N HIS A 84 -1.57 4.31 -0.95
CA HIS A 84 -0.30 3.59 -0.91
C HIS A 84 -0.22 2.53 0.18
N LEU A 85 -1.17 2.48 1.14
CA LEU A 85 -1.22 1.41 2.15
C LEU A 85 -1.58 0.06 1.53
N THR A 86 -2.46 0.05 0.53
CA THR A 86 -2.88 -1.18 -0.16
C THR A 86 -1.75 -1.88 -0.93
N PRO A 87 -0.99 -1.22 -1.83
CA PRO A 87 0.14 -1.88 -2.48
C PRO A 87 1.22 -2.29 -1.48
N LEU A 88 1.38 -1.55 -0.37
CA LEU A 88 2.33 -1.90 0.68
C LEU A 88 1.91 -3.16 1.47
N SER A 89 0.63 -3.31 1.81
CA SER A 89 0.14 -4.50 2.52
C SER A 89 0.29 -5.76 1.67
N VAL A 90 0.04 -5.63 0.37
CA VAL A 90 0.26 -6.71 -0.61
C VAL A 90 1.73 -7.04 -0.69
N LEU A 91 2.60 -6.04 -0.88
CA LEU A 91 4.05 -6.24 -0.92
C LEU A 91 4.54 -6.98 0.34
N TRP A 92 4.07 -6.59 1.52
CA TRP A 92 4.43 -7.24 2.78
C TRP A 92 4.06 -8.72 2.79
N TYR A 93 2.87 -9.09 2.31
CA TYR A 93 2.43 -10.48 2.21
C TYR A 93 3.28 -11.29 1.21
N PHE A 94 3.67 -10.68 0.09
CA PHE A 94 4.45 -11.36 -0.97
C PHE A 94 5.93 -11.53 -0.64
N ILE A 95 6.54 -10.64 0.14
CA ILE A 95 7.97 -10.72 0.50
C ILE A 95 8.38 -12.11 1.06
N PRO A 96 7.74 -12.66 2.12
CA PRO A 96 8.15 -13.95 2.68
C PRO A 96 7.90 -15.13 1.73
N ILE A 97 6.98 -14.98 0.77
CA ILE A 97 6.65 -16.01 -0.22
C ILE A 97 7.70 -16.00 -1.35
N GLY A 98 7.99 -14.83 -1.90
CA GLY A 98 8.92 -14.67 -3.04
C GLY A 98 10.39 -14.76 -2.67
N LEU A 99 10.73 -14.53 -1.40
CA LEU A 99 12.09 -14.63 -0.88
C LEU A 99 12.22 -15.76 0.15
N TYR A 100 11.37 -16.79 0.06
CA TYR A 100 11.39 -17.94 0.97
C TYR A 100 12.78 -18.60 1.07
N ASP A 101 13.44 -18.78 -0.07
CA ASP A 101 14.78 -19.38 -0.15
C ASP A 101 15.91 -18.39 0.24
N TYR A 102 15.58 -17.13 0.51
CA TYR A 102 16.52 -16.03 0.79
C TYR A 102 16.14 -15.26 2.06
N PRO A 103 16.24 -15.89 3.26
CA PRO A 103 15.71 -15.35 4.51
C PRO A 103 16.35 -14.01 4.93
N GLU A 104 17.66 -13.82 4.69
CA GLU A 104 18.36 -12.56 4.97
C GLU A 104 17.82 -11.42 4.10
N THR A 105 17.60 -11.68 2.80
CA THR A 105 17.02 -10.71 1.86
C THR A 105 15.56 -10.43 2.19
N ALA A 106 14.79 -11.44 2.59
CA ALA A 106 13.41 -11.29 3.03
C ALA A 106 13.31 -10.38 4.26
N GLN A 107 14.17 -10.60 5.27
CA GLN A 107 14.23 -9.75 6.46
C GLN A 107 14.58 -8.30 6.13
N LEU A 108 15.56 -8.09 5.24
CA LEU A 108 15.91 -6.75 4.77
C LEU A 108 14.72 -6.08 4.05
N ALA A 109 14.03 -6.81 3.18
CA ALA A 109 12.86 -6.29 2.47
C ALA A 109 11.71 -5.94 3.42
N VAL A 110 11.42 -6.77 4.42
CA VAL A 110 10.41 -6.47 5.46
C VAL A 110 10.79 -5.23 6.25
N LYS A 111 12.07 -5.08 6.63
CA LYS A 111 12.56 -3.87 7.32
C LYS A 111 12.37 -2.61 6.47
N LEU A 112 12.69 -2.66 5.17
CA LEU A 112 12.48 -1.55 4.26
C LEU A 112 10.99 -1.21 4.08
N ALA A 113 10.13 -2.23 3.93
CA ALA A 113 8.69 -2.05 3.86
C ALA A 113 8.13 -1.43 5.15
N SER A 114 8.64 -1.84 6.31
CA SER A 114 8.28 -1.30 7.62
C SER A 114 8.69 0.16 7.77
N MET A 115 9.89 0.53 7.33
CA MET A 115 10.34 1.92 7.30
C MET A 115 9.44 2.79 6.41
N TYR A 116 9.10 2.29 5.22
CA TYR A 116 8.18 2.97 4.32
C TYR A 116 6.76 3.11 4.91
N PHE A 117 6.27 2.09 5.62
CA PHE A 117 5.00 2.14 6.35
C PHE A 117 4.99 3.26 7.39
N VAL A 118 6.05 3.38 8.20
CA VAL A 118 6.16 4.46 9.20
C VAL A 118 6.12 5.83 8.53
N VAL A 119 6.86 6.02 7.44
CA VAL A 119 6.84 7.28 6.68
C VAL A 119 5.44 7.60 6.16
N LEU A 120 4.72 6.61 5.61
CA LEU A 120 3.33 6.77 5.17
C LEU A 120 2.42 7.20 6.32
N CYS A 121 2.52 6.55 7.48
CA CYS A 121 1.76 6.94 8.67
C CYS A 121 2.01 8.40 9.06
N VAL A 122 3.27 8.85 9.05
CA VAL A 122 3.60 10.26 9.33
C VAL A 122 2.98 11.19 8.28
N LEU A 123 3.03 10.83 6.99
CA LEU A 123 2.43 11.64 5.92
C LEU A 123 0.90 11.72 6.02
N ILE A 124 0.26 10.62 6.42
CA ILE A 124 -1.18 10.57 6.70
C ILE A 124 -1.52 11.51 7.84
N VAL A 125 -0.87 11.37 9.00
CA VAL A 125 -1.10 12.25 10.16
C VAL A 125 -0.86 13.72 9.80
N ARG A 126 0.22 14.01 9.06
CA ARG A 126 0.53 15.36 8.59
C ARG A 126 -0.56 15.92 7.68
N SER A 127 -1.13 15.09 6.81
CA SER A 127 -2.23 15.50 5.93
C SER A 127 -3.49 15.83 6.73
N VAL A 128 -3.84 15.01 7.73
CA VAL A 128 -4.98 15.26 8.63
C VAL A 128 -4.79 16.55 9.41
N LEU A 129 -3.62 16.75 10.05
CA LEU A 129 -3.35 17.98 10.82
C LEU A 129 -3.44 19.25 9.95
N ARG A 130 -2.97 19.18 8.70
CA ARG A 130 -3.08 20.28 7.75
C ARG A 130 -4.55 20.55 7.40
N THR A 131 -5.33 19.50 7.13
CA THR A 131 -6.77 19.59 6.88
C THR A 131 -7.51 20.22 8.05
N THR A 132 -7.24 19.80 9.29
CA THR A 132 -7.83 20.38 10.51
C THR A 132 -7.51 21.86 10.63
N LYS A 133 -6.25 22.27 10.40
CA LYS A 133 -5.87 23.69 10.42
C LYS A 133 -6.65 24.51 9.39
N THR A 134 -6.84 23.98 8.18
CA THR A 134 -7.57 24.68 7.12
C THR A 134 -9.06 24.77 7.44
N TYR A 135 -9.67 23.67 7.89
CA TYR A 135 -11.08 23.62 8.28
C TYR A 135 -11.39 24.60 9.42
N LEU A 136 -10.56 24.63 10.48
CA LEU A 136 -10.76 25.55 11.60
C LEU A 136 -10.65 27.03 11.18
N LYS A 137 -9.76 27.35 10.23
CA LYS A 137 -9.65 28.71 9.67
C LYS A 137 -10.87 29.10 8.85
N ALA A 138 -11.36 28.20 8.00
CA ALA A 138 -12.56 28.45 7.21
C ALA A 138 -13.80 28.69 8.10
N GLY A 139 -13.92 27.94 9.20
CA GLY A 139 -14.95 28.20 10.21
C GLY A 139 -14.77 29.56 10.89
N TYR A 140 -13.55 29.91 11.31
CA TYR A 140 -13.27 31.19 11.99
C TYR A 140 -13.59 32.42 11.12
N ASP A 141 -13.18 32.43 9.85
CA ASP A 141 -13.44 33.56 8.94
C ASP A 141 -14.95 33.78 8.70
N GLN A 142 -15.79 32.73 8.82
CA GLN A 142 -17.25 32.84 8.73
C GLN A 142 -17.91 33.55 9.91
N TYR A 143 -17.26 33.61 11.08
CA TYR A 143 -17.79 34.25 12.29
C TYR A 143 -17.10 35.59 12.59
N LYS A 144 -16.02 35.93 11.90
CA LYS A 144 -15.24 37.16 12.13
C LYS A 144 -16.05 38.44 11.88
N ASP A 145 -17.00 38.41 10.95
CA ASP A 145 -17.84 39.57 10.57
C ASP A 145 -19.25 39.54 11.19
N LYS A 146 -19.57 38.57 12.06
CA LYS A 146 -20.87 38.52 12.73
C LYS A 146 -20.79 39.19 14.10
N PRO A 147 -21.64 40.20 14.39
CA PRO A 147 -21.75 40.72 15.75
C PRO A 147 -22.16 39.57 16.67
N LEU A 148 -21.38 39.36 17.73
CA LEU A 148 -21.77 38.48 18.83
C LEU A 148 -22.74 39.28 19.69
N GLU A 149 -24.01 38.87 19.70
CA GLU A 149 -24.99 39.30 20.71
C GLU A 149 -24.72 38.62 22.06
#